data_AF-A0A380NLS9-F1
#
_entry.id   AF-A0A380NLS9-F1
#
_cell.length_a   1.000
_cell.length_b   1.000
_cell.length_c   1.000
_cell.angle_alpha   90.00
_cell.angle_beta   90.00
_cell.angle_gamma   90.00
#
_symmetry.space_group_name_H-M   'P 1'
#
loop_
_entity.id
_entity.type
_entity.pdbx_description
1 polymer ?
#
loop_
_entity_poly.entity_id
_entity_poly.type
_entity_poly.pdbx_seq_one_letter_code
_entity_poly.pdbx_strand_id
1 'polypeptide(L)'
;MSNKRCKRIEMRLTEEEFIVIKQLANKANMTVTQFLLKAAFNLPITIYEIDNVKDILKPLLGLQRHYNNIRFSLQKTNQITSIITPNIEKEIHSLWQLLAQAKEVKVP
;
A
#
# COMPACT_ATOMS: atom_id res chain seq x y z
N MET A 1 23.21 17.30 12.55
CA MET A 1 22.28 16.17 12.27
C MET A 1 22.69 14.99 13.12
N SER A 2 21.95 14.69 14.19
CA SER A 2 22.27 13.55 15.06
C SER A 2 21.76 12.26 14.40
N ASN A 3 22.69 11.37 14.04
CA ASN A 3 22.35 10.01 13.64
C ASN A 3 21.73 9.31 14.86
N LYS A 4 20.39 9.16 14.90
CA LYS A 4 19.66 8.48 15.99
C LYS A 4 20.07 7.00 16.19
N ARG A 5 20.87 6.42 15.29
CA ARG A 5 21.43 5.07 15.42
C ARG A 5 22.82 5.16 16.03
N CYS A 6 22.92 4.83 17.31
CA CYS A 6 24.14 5.03 18.09
C CYS A 6 25.05 3.79 18.19
N LYS A 7 24.57 2.58 17.85
CA LYS A 7 25.35 1.34 17.93
C LYS A 7 24.98 0.36 16.81
N ARG A 8 25.97 -0.37 16.31
CA ARG A 8 25.83 -1.47 15.34
C ARG A 8 26.00 -2.79 16.09
N ILE A 9 25.11 -3.74 15.85
CA ILE A 9 25.18 -5.11 16.36
C ILE A 9 25.33 -6.01 15.14
N GLU A 10 26.31 -6.91 15.16
CA GLU A 10 26.51 -7.91 14.11
C GLU A 10 26.00 -9.27 14.61
N MET A 11 25.32 -9.99 13.73
CA MET A 11 24.82 -11.34 13.99
C MET A 11 25.21 -12.26 12.84
N ARG A 12 25.49 -13.51 13.16
CA ARG A 12 25.67 -14.57 12.17
C ARG A 12 24.37 -15.34 12.05
N LEU A 13 24.01 -15.64 10.81
CA LEU A 13 22.80 -16.35 10.42
C LEU A 13 23.18 -17.35 9.34
N THR A 14 22.50 -18.49 9.32
CA THR A 14 22.50 -19.35 8.13
C THR A 14 21.69 -18.70 7.01
N GLU A 15 21.88 -19.18 5.78
CA GLU A 15 21.13 -18.67 4.64
C GLU A 15 19.62 -18.96 4.76
N GLU A 16 19.28 -20.12 5.33
CA GLU A 16 17.91 -20.53 5.63
C GLU A 16 17.25 -19.58 6.65
N GLU A 17 17.93 -19.28 7.75
CA GLU A 17 17.44 -18.34 8.77
C GLU A 17 17.23 -16.94 8.18
N PHE A 18 18.16 -16.49 7.32
CA PHE A 18 18.04 -15.20 6.67
C PHE A 18 16.83 -15.12 5.73
N ILE A 19 16.56 -16.20 4.98
CA ILE A 19 15.38 -16.27 4.10
C ILE A 19 14.09 -16.16 4.92
N VAL A 20 13.99 -16.88 6.04
CA VAL A 20 12.81 -16.82 6.91
C VAL A 20 12.61 -15.41 7.46
N ILE A 21 13.67 -14.78 7.98
CA ILE A 21 13.60 -13.40 8.50
C ILE A 21 13.17 -12.43 7.39
N LYS A 22 13.71 -12.59 6.18
CA LYS A 22 13.38 -11.73 5.04
C LYS A 22 11.92 -11.86 4.62
N GLN A 23 11.38 -13.07 4.59
CA GLN A 23 9.97 -13.32 4.27
C GLN A 23 9.04 -12.69 5.33
N LEU A 24 9.34 -12.88 6.62
CA LEU A 24 8.55 -12.31 7.70
C LEU A 24 8.62 -10.77 7.71
N ALA A 25 9.80 -10.20 7.47
CA ALA A 25 9.96 -8.75 7.34
C ALA A 25 9.16 -8.18 6.16
N ASN A 26 9.15 -8.89 5.02
CA ASN A 26 8.34 -8.51 3.85
C ASN A 26 6.84 -8.56 4.16
N LYS A 27 6.36 -9.63 4.78
CA LYS A 27 4.95 -9.77 5.19
C LYS A 27 4.52 -8.72 6.21
N ALA A 28 5.45 -8.21 7.00
CA ALA A 28 5.23 -7.10 7.93
C ALA A 28 5.42 -5.70 7.28
N ASN A 29 5.75 -5.63 5.98
CA ASN A 29 6.10 -4.40 5.26
C ASN A 29 7.20 -3.58 5.97
N MET A 30 8.21 -4.28 6.50
CA MET A 30 9.35 -3.73 7.24
C MET A 30 10.69 -4.10 6.60
N THR A 31 11.72 -3.31 6.86
CA THR A 31 13.10 -3.75 6.58
C THR A 31 13.52 -4.84 7.57
N VAL A 32 14.43 -5.72 7.15
CA VAL A 32 14.99 -6.79 8.02
C VAL A 32 15.49 -6.23 9.36
N THR A 33 16.18 -5.08 9.35
CA THR A 33 16.67 -4.45 10.58
C THR A 33 15.55 -3.98 11.50
N GLN A 34 14.48 -3.39 10.95
CA GLN A 34 13.33 -2.95 11.75
C GLN A 34 12.58 -4.13 12.35
N PHE A 35 12.42 -5.20 11.57
CA PHE A 35 11.80 -6.44 12.01
C PHE A 35 12.58 -7.06 13.17
N LEU A 36 13.90 -7.24 13.01
CA LEU A 36 14.76 -7.81 14.05
C LEU A 36 14.79 -6.97 15.33
N LEU A 37 14.83 -5.64 15.22
CA LEU A 37 14.76 -4.76 16.38
C LEU A 37 13.43 -4.91 17.11
N LYS A 38 12.31 -4.89 16.40
CA LYS A 38 10.99 -5.07 17.02
C LYS A 38 10.87 -6.44 17.70
N ALA A 39 11.33 -7.50 17.02
CA ALA A 39 11.31 -8.86 17.56
C ALA A 39 12.17 -8.96 18.83
N ALA A 40 13.39 -8.40 18.81
CA ALA A 40 14.29 -8.43 19.97
C ALA A 40 13.72 -7.68 21.20
N PHE A 41 12.91 -6.64 20.99
CA PHE A 41 12.25 -5.89 22.05
C PHE A 41 10.83 -6.39 22.36
N ASN A 42 10.38 -7.52 21.81
CA ASN A 42 9.01 -8.04 21.92
C ASN A 42 7.93 -6.98 21.63
N LEU A 43 8.22 -6.08 20.68
CA LEU A 43 7.26 -5.09 20.23
C LEU A 43 6.26 -5.74 19.28
N PRO A 44 5.01 -5.24 19.22
CA PRO A 44 4.01 -5.76 18.32
C PRO A 44 4.46 -5.64 16.86
N ILE A 45 4.36 -6.77 16.15
CA ILE A 45 4.61 -6.91 14.71
C ILE A 45 3.32 -7.36 14.03
N THR A 46 2.84 -6.53 13.13
CA THR A 46 1.63 -6.79 12.36
C THR A 46 2.02 -7.51 11.08
N ILE A 47 1.53 -8.73 10.90
CA ILE A 47 1.73 -9.51 9.69
C ILE A 47 0.51 -9.29 8.80
N TYR A 48 0.74 -8.83 7.58
CA TYR A 48 -0.33 -8.62 6.61
C TYR A 48 -0.54 -9.94 5.86
N GLU A 49 -1.71 -10.57 6.02
CA GLU A 49 -2.05 -11.82 5.31
C GLU A 49 -2.26 -11.63 3.80
N ILE A 50 -2.43 -10.37 3.36
CA ILE A 50 -2.58 -10.02 1.96
C ILE A 50 -1.23 -9.53 1.45
N ASP A 51 -0.47 -10.43 0.84
CA ASP A 51 0.90 -10.18 0.37
C ASP A 51 1.00 -8.95 -0.57
N ASN A 52 -0.07 -8.55 -1.24
CA ASN A 52 0.01 -7.62 -2.36
C ASN A 52 -1.14 -6.59 -2.48
N VAL A 53 -1.52 -5.92 -1.38
CA VAL A 53 -2.40 -4.73 -1.49
C VAL A 53 -1.83 -3.72 -2.51
N LYS A 54 -0.49 -3.61 -2.61
CA LYS A 54 0.20 -2.80 -3.64
C LYS A 54 -0.02 -3.30 -5.07
N ASP A 55 -0.05 -4.62 -5.31
CA ASP A 55 -0.24 -5.14 -6.67
C ASP A 55 -1.69 -5.07 -7.13
N ILE A 56 -2.66 -4.97 -6.21
CA ILE A 56 -4.06 -4.70 -6.54
C ILE A 56 -4.29 -3.18 -6.71
N LEU A 57 -3.63 -2.35 -5.89
CA LEU A 57 -3.69 -0.89 -5.97
C LEU A 57 -3.18 -0.35 -7.30
N LYS A 58 -2.10 -0.91 -7.86
CA LYS A 58 -1.49 -0.40 -9.10
C LYS A 58 -2.43 -0.54 -10.32
N PRO A 59 -3.07 -1.70 -10.57
CA PRO A 59 -4.14 -1.85 -11.56
C PRO A 59 -5.34 -0.94 -11.30
N LEU A 60 -5.81 -0.82 -10.05
CA LEU A 60 -6.93 0.05 -9.68
C LEU A 60 -6.66 1.53 -10.02
N LEU A 61 -5.46 2.02 -9.71
CA LEU A 61 -5.04 3.38 -10.08
C LEU A 61 -4.89 3.54 -11.60
N GLY A 62 -4.50 2.48 -12.31
CA GLY A 62 -4.48 2.45 -13.77
C GLY A 62 -5.88 2.60 -14.37
N LEU A 63 -6.85 1.86 -13.84
CA LEU A 63 -8.27 1.94 -14.23
C LEU A 63 -8.85 3.32 -13.93
N GLN A 64 -8.52 3.92 -12.77
CA GLN A 64 -8.91 5.30 -12.44
C GLN A 64 -8.52 6.29 -13.54
N ARG A 65 -7.25 6.26 -13.95
CA ARG A 65 -6.71 7.18 -14.94
C ARG A 65 -7.37 6.97 -16.30
N HIS A 66 -7.56 5.72 -16.70
CA HIS A 66 -8.25 5.39 -17.94
C HIS A 66 -9.69 5.93 -17.96
N TYR A 67 -10.44 5.73 -16.87
CA TYR A 67 -11.80 6.21 -16.75
C TYR A 67 -11.88 7.75 -16.81
N ASN A 68 -10.96 8.44 -16.12
CA ASN A 68 -10.88 9.89 -16.16
C ASN A 68 -10.53 10.44 -17.55
N ASN A 69 -9.65 9.76 -18.29
CA ASN A 69 -9.30 10.13 -19.66
C ASN A 69 -10.48 9.94 -20.61
N ILE A 70 -11.22 8.83 -20.47
CA ILE A 70 -12.45 8.58 -21.24
C ILE A 70 -13.49 9.68 -20.94
N ARG A 71 -13.72 9.99 -19.65
CA ARG A 71 -14.62 11.07 -19.22
C ARG A 71 -14.23 12.41 -19.85
N PHE A 72 -12.95 12.78 -19.77
CA PHE A 72 -12.43 14.02 -20.33
C PHE A 72 -12.57 14.07 -21.87
N SER A 73 -12.25 12.97 -22.57
CA SER A 73 -12.38 12.90 -24.03
C SER A 73 -13.82 13.04 -24.49
N LEU A 74 -14.74 12.39 -23.79
CA LEU A 74 -16.16 12.42 -24.12
C LEU A 74 -16.84 13.76 -23.78
N GLN A 75 -16.33 14.48 -22.77
CA GLN A 75 -16.70 15.88 -22.51
C GLN A 75 -16.24 16.80 -23.64
N LYS A 76 -15.01 16.61 -24.13
CA LYS A 76 -14.42 17.44 -25.19
C LYS A 76 -15.12 17.25 -26.54
N THR A 77 -15.66 16.07 -26.83
CA THR A 77 -16.40 15.79 -28.07
C THR A 77 -17.87 16.20 -28.02
N ASN A 78 -18.34 16.83 -26.93
CA ASN A 78 -19.76 17.15 -26.69
C ASN A 78 -20.71 15.94 -26.83
N GLN A 79 -20.18 14.71 -26.71
CA GLN A 79 -20.94 13.46 -26.83
C GLN A 79 -21.55 12.99 -25.50
N ILE A 80 -21.33 13.70 -24.39
CA ILE A 80 -22.00 13.43 -23.11
C ILE A 80 -22.93 14.58 -22.74
N THR A 81 -24.21 14.39 -23.03
CA THR A 81 -25.28 14.76 -22.11
C THR A 81 -25.29 13.73 -20.97
N SER A 82 -24.82 14.12 -19.78
CA SER A 82 -25.23 13.54 -18.49
C SER A 82 -25.52 12.02 -18.44
N ILE A 83 -24.56 11.15 -18.75
CA ILE A 83 -24.75 9.70 -18.49
C ILE A 83 -24.37 9.33 -17.05
N ILE A 84 -23.60 10.17 -16.38
CA ILE A 84 -23.38 10.02 -14.93
C ILE A 84 -24.50 10.78 -14.24
N THR A 85 -25.58 10.07 -13.93
CA THR A 85 -26.59 10.57 -13.00
C THR A 85 -25.86 10.96 -11.70
N PRO A 86 -26.27 12.02 -10.98
CA PRO A 86 -25.60 12.46 -9.75
C PRO A 86 -25.36 11.34 -8.71
N ASN A 87 -26.17 10.27 -8.77
CA ASN A 87 -25.99 9.06 -7.97
C ASN A 87 -24.72 8.27 -8.30
N ILE A 88 -24.42 8.06 -9.59
CA ILE A 88 -23.24 7.30 -10.02
C ILE A 88 -21.95 8.08 -9.71
N GLU A 89 -21.99 9.42 -9.80
CA GLU A 89 -20.82 10.24 -9.44
C GLU A 89 -20.51 10.15 -7.94
N LYS A 90 -21.56 10.09 -7.10
CA LYS A 90 -21.41 9.87 -5.65
C LYS A 90 -20.87 8.48 -5.34
N GLU A 91 -21.34 7.43 -6.01
CA GLU A 91 -20.83 6.06 -5.83
C GLU A 91 -19.37 5.92 -6.26
N ILE A 92 -18.99 6.55 -7.37
CA ILE A 92 -17.61 6.58 -7.82
C ILE A 92 -16.75 7.35 -6.81
N HIS A 93 -17.21 8.51 -6.34
CA HIS A 93 -16.48 9.31 -5.36
C HIS A 93 -16.34 8.59 -4.00
N SER A 94 -17.37 7.85 -3.57
CA SER A 94 -17.30 7.05 -2.33
C SER A 94 -16.34 5.87 -2.48
N LEU A 95 -16.34 5.18 -3.62
CA LEU A 95 -15.34 4.15 -3.94
C LEU A 95 -13.92 4.72 -3.94
N TRP A 96 -13.70 5.91 -4.50
CA TRP A 96 -12.38 6.57 -4.46
C TRP A 96 -11.97 6.94 -3.03
N GLN A 97 -12.90 7.40 -2.20
CA GLN A 97 -12.62 7.69 -0.79
C GLN A 97 -12.29 6.42 0.00
N LEU A 98 -13.00 5.32 -0.22
CA LEU A 98 -12.72 4.03 0.42
C LEU A 98 -11.34 3.49 -0.01
N LEU A 99 -10.98 3.61 -1.29
CA LEU A 99 -9.66 3.23 -1.80
C LEU A 99 -8.54 4.13 -1.25
N ALA A 100 -8.81 5.43 -1.09
CA ALA A 100 -7.87 6.36 -0.47
C ALA A 100 -7.68 6.08 1.03
N GLN A 101 -8.75 5.76 1.75
CA GLN A 101 -8.68 5.35 3.15
C GLN A 101 -7.93 4.02 3.31
N ALA A 102 -8.18 3.03 2.44
CA ALA A 102 -7.43 1.77 2.44
C ALA A 102 -5.92 1.96 2.19
N LYS A 103 -5.52 3.07 1.54
CA LYS A 103 -4.12 3.47 1.37
C LYS A 103 -3.54 4.14 2.62
N GLU A 104 -4.36 4.85 3.41
CA GLU A 104 -3.96 5.57 4.63
C GLU A 104 -4.11 4.78 5.92
N VAL A 105 -4.86 3.65 5.91
CA VAL A 105 -4.89 2.71 7.02
C VAL A 105 -3.48 2.12 7.17
N LYS A 106 -2.64 2.80 7.96
CA LYS A 106 -1.63 2.15 8.77
C LYS A 106 -2.38 1.17 9.65
N VAL A 107 -2.42 -0.08 9.20
CA VAL A 107 -2.93 -1.18 10.01
C VAL A 107 -2.08 -1.20 11.29
N PRO A 108 -2.70 -1.22 12.48
CA PRO A 108 -2.02 -1.13 13.77
C PRO A 108 -0.91 -2.17 13.91
#